data_AF-A0A0G0JX05-F1
#
_entry.id   AF-A0A0G0JX05-F1
#
_cell.length_a   1.000
_cell.length_b   1.000
_cell.length_c   1.000
_cell.angle_alpha   90.00
_cell.angle_beta   90.00
_cell.angle_gamma   90.00
#
_symmetry.space_group_name_H-M   'P 1'
#
loop_
_entity.id
_entity.type
_entity.pdbx_description
1 polymer ?
#
loop_
_entity_poly.entity_id
_entity_poly.type
_entity_poly.pdbx_seq_one_letter_code
_entity_poly.pdbx_strand_id
1 'polypeptide(L)'
;MNYTALPSIKGQITIPVPIRTKYNIGKDTPVIIEDLGKGVITVKVMKMIDHKDIEYYENAKKVGLKFKNGIDPEIIAKAIKQIDG
;
A
#
# COMPACT_ATOMS: atom_id res chain seq x y z
N MET A 1 10.31 -19.19 5.24
CA MET A 1 10.26 -19.84 3.91
C MET A 1 10.91 -18.88 2.93
N ASN A 2 11.97 -19.31 2.27
CA ASN A 2 12.74 -18.47 1.36
C ASN A 2 12.41 -18.87 -0.07
N TYR A 3 12.25 -17.89 -0.95
CA TYR A 3 12.00 -18.10 -2.37
C TYR A 3 13.17 -17.51 -3.14
N THR A 4 13.67 -18.26 -4.12
CA THR A 4 14.72 -17.80 -5.02
C THR A 4 14.12 -17.67 -6.40
N ALA A 5 14.31 -16.51 -7.03
CA ALA A 5 13.88 -16.24 -8.39
C ALA A 5 14.99 -15.47 -9.11
N LEU A 6 15.19 -15.78 -10.39
CA LEU A 6 16.06 -14.99 -11.23
C LEU A 6 15.28 -13.79 -11.78
N PRO A 7 15.83 -12.57 -11.72
CA PRO A 7 15.21 -11.44 -12.38
C PRO A 7 15.21 -11.64 -13.89
N SER A 8 14.16 -11.15 -14.56
CA SER A 8 14.12 -11.10 -16.01
C SER A 8 15.11 -10.06 -16.55
N ILE A 9 15.36 -10.10 -17.86
CA ILE A 9 16.17 -9.08 -18.56
C ILE A 9 15.65 -7.64 -18.40
N LYS A 10 14.38 -7.48 -17.98
CA LYS A 10 13.75 -6.18 -17.71
C LYS A 10 13.79 -5.81 -16.22
N GLY A 11 14.52 -6.55 -15.39
CA GLY A 11 14.58 -6.34 -13.94
C GLY A 11 13.29 -6.73 -13.20
N GLN A 12 12.46 -7.60 -13.77
CA GLN A 12 11.21 -8.04 -13.15
C GLN A 12 11.42 -9.33 -12.36
N ILE A 13 10.80 -9.43 -11.18
CA ILE A 13 10.80 -10.64 -10.37
C ILE A 13 9.37 -11.15 -10.21
N THR A 14 9.17 -12.43 -10.45
CA THR A 14 7.86 -13.08 -10.24
C THR A 14 7.62 -13.28 -8.74
N ILE A 15 6.60 -12.62 -8.19
CA ILE A 15 6.18 -12.84 -6.81
C ILE A 15 5.50 -14.22 -6.71
N PRO A 16 5.98 -15.14 -5.86
CA PRO A 16 5.40 -16.49 -5.73
C PRO A 16 3.92 -16.49 -5.33
N VAL A 17 3.16 -17.48 -5.80
CA VAL A 17 1.72 -17.63 -5.50
C VAL A 17 1.41 -17.51 -4.00
N PRO A 18 2.12 -18.19 -3.08
CA PRO A 18 1.80 -18.11 -1.66
C PRO A 18 1.94 -16.70 -1.09
N ILE A 19 2.90 -15.91 -1.58
CA ILE A 19 3.09 -14.52 -1.19
C ILE A 19 1.97 -13.65 -1.75
N ARG A 20 1.60 -13.83 -3.03
CA ARG A 20 0.48 -13.11 -3.63
C ARG A 20 -0.83 -13.36 -2.88
N THR A 21 -1.12 -14.60 -2.51
CA THR A 21 -2.32 -14.94 -1.73
C THR A 21 -2.28 -14.33 -0.34
N LYS A 22 -1.14 -14.41 0.36
CA LYS A 22 -0.99 -13.87 1.71
C LYS A 22 -1.24 -12.36 1.78
N TYR A 23 -0.77 -11.62 0.78
CA TYR A 23 -0.87 -10.15 0.75
C TYR A 23 -1.94 -9.63 -0.23
N ASN A 24 -2.78 -10.52 -0.77
CA ASN A 24 -3.83 -10.20 -1.74
C ASN A 24 -3.34 -9.36 -2.94
N ILE A 25 -2.20 -9.74 -3.53
CA ILE A 25 -1.57 -9.03 -4.65
C ILE A 25 -2.14 -9.56 -5.97
N GLY A 26 -2.95 -8.73 -6.63
CA GLY A 26 -3.47 -8.94 -7.98
C GLY A 26 -2.59 -8.32 -9.07
N LYS A 27 -3.03 -8.47 -10.33
CA LYS A 27 -2.30 -7.98 -11.52
C LYS A 27 -2.07 -6.46 -11.48
N ASP A 28 -3.09 -5.72 -11.06
CA ASP A 28 -3.10 -4.25 -11.10
C ASP A 28 -2.99 -3.64 -9.69
N THR A 29 -2.54 -4.43 -8.70
CA THR A 29 -2.35 -3.95 -7.33
C THR A 29 -1.11 -3.06 -7.28
N PRO A 30 -1.23 -1.76 -6.95
CA PRO A 30 -0.07 -0.90 -6.80
C PRO A 30 0.78 -1.32 -5.61
N VAL A 31 2.10 -1.21 -5.78
CA VAL A 31 3.09 -1.50 -4.74
C VAL A 31 4.12 -0.38 -4.67
N ILE A 32 4.63 -0.15 -3.46
CA ILE A 32 5.78 0.73 -3.22
C ILE A 32 7.01 -0.17 -3.07
N ILE A 33 8.09 0.18 -3.77
CA ILE A 33 9.38 -0.50 -3.68
C ILE A 33 10.35 0.44 -2.98
N GLU A 34 10.94 0.00 -1.88
CA GLU A 34 11.91 0.77 -1.08
C GLU A 34 13.22 -0.01 -0.97
N ASP A 35 14.33 0.66 -1.22
CA ASP A 35 15.67 0.15 -0.93
C ASP A 35 16.03 0.50 0.52
N LEU A 36 16.17 -0.51 1.38
CA LEU A 36 16.58 -0.32 2.77
C LEU A 36 18.10 -0.33 2.94
N GLY A 37 18.84 -0.43 1.84
CA GLY A 37 20.28 -0.65 1.81
C GLY A 37 20.64 -2.10 2.15
N LYS A 38 21.96 -2.38 2.20
CA LYS A 38 22.51 -3.72 2.52
C LYS A 38 22.01 -4.85 1.61
N GLY A 39 21.60 -4.52 0.38
CA GLY A 39 21.08 -5.48 -0.59
C GLY A 39 19.66 -5.98 -0.28
N VAL A 40 18.90 -5.26 0.55
CA VAL A 40 17.52 -5.61 0.90
C VAL A 40 16.54 -4.61 0.31
N ILE A 41 15.65 -5.12 -0.54
CA ILE A 41 14.53 -4.36 -1.10
C ILE A 41 13.25 -4.80 -0.41
N THR A 42 12.44 -3.83 0.02
CA THR A 42 11.12 -4.07 0.60
C THR A 42 10.03 -3.69 -0.40
N VAL A 43 9.01 -4.55 -0.51
CA VAL A 43 7.83 -4.30 -1.34
C VAL A 43 6.62 -4.16 -0.43
N LYS A 44 6.00 -2.98 -0.41
CA LYS A 44 4.79 -2.67 0.37
C LYS A 44 3.57 -2.64 -0.55
N VAL A 45 2.54 -3.40 -0.20
CA VAL A 45 1.29 -3.43 -0.97
C VAL A 45 0.45 -2.22 -0.61
N MET A 46 0.05 -1.42 -1.61
CA MET A 46 -0.85 -0.30 -1.38
C MET A 46 -2.28 -0.79 -1.35
N LYS A 47 -3.01 -0.40 -0.30
CA LYS A 47 -4.45 -0.62 -0.23
C LYS A 47 -5.13 0.50 -1.01
N MET A 48 -5.77 0.17 -2.13
CA MET A 48 -6.60 1.12 -2.86
C MET A 48 -7.88 1.37 -2.07
N ILE A 49 -8.21 2.65 -1.87
CA ILE A 49 -9.49 3.08 -1.31
C ILE A 49 -10.32 3.55 -2.49
N ASP A 50 -11.48 2.92 -2.68
CA ASP A 50 -12.42 3.28 -3.73
C ASP A 50 -13.03 4.66 -3.38
N HIS A 51 -13.17 5.56 -4.36
CA HIS A 51 -13.63 6.94 -4.07
C HIS A 51 -15.03 6.97 -3.45
N LYS A 52 -15.90 6.00 -3.80
CA LYS A 52 -17.23 5.81 -3.20
C LYS A 52 -17.19 5.52 -1.69
N ASP A 53 -16.05 5.05 -1.19
CA ASP A 53 -15.81 4.77 0.23
C ASP A 53 -15.27 6.02 0.96
N ILE A 54 -15.19 7.17 0.29
CA ILE A 54 -14.76 8.46 0.85
C ILE A 54 -15.94 9.43 0.84
N GLU A 55 -16.36 9.87 2.01
CA GLU A 55 -17.27 10.99 2.20
C GLU A 55 -16.49 12.27 2.52
N TYR A 56 -16.77 13.31 1.76
CA TYR A 56 -16.29 14.66 2.02
C TYR A 56 -17.31 15.38 2.89
N TYR A 57 -16.85 16.06 3.94
CA TYR A 57 -17.70 16.97 4.69
C TYR A 57 -16.98 18.31 4.88
N GLU A 58 -17.76 19.36 4.76
CA GLU A 58 -17.32 20.74 4.97
C GLU A 58 -18.32 21.42 5.90
N ASN A 59 -17.80 22.08 6.93
CA ASN A 59 -18.57 22.99 7.76
C ASN A 59 -17.80 24.30 7.93
N ALA A 60 -18.47 25.32 8.49
CA ALA A 60 -17.92 26.66 8.65
C ALA A 60 -16.59 26.75 9.43
N LYS A 61 -16.11 25.66 10.04
CA LYS A 61 -14.86 25.60 10.81
C LYS A 61 -13.82 24.63 10.25
N LYS A 62 -14.21 23.60 9.48
CA LYS A 62 -13.33 22.50 9.05
C LYS A 62 -13.78 21.84 7.75
N VAL A 63 -12.79 21.44 6.95
CA VAL A 63 -12.92 20.48 5.85
C VAL A 63 -12.34 19.14 6.33
N GLY A 64 -13.04 18.04 6.04
CA GLY A 64 -12.60 16.71 6.47
C GLY A 64 -13.05 15.59 5.55
N LEU A 65 -12.37 14.45 5.70
CA LEU A 65 -12.66 13.20 5.00
C LEU A 65 -13.18 12.18 6.00
N LYS A 66 -14.17 11.39 5.60
CA LYS A 66 -14.68 10.25 6.37
C LYS A 66 -14.69 9.03 5.47
N PHE A 67 -14.16 7.92 5.97
CA PHE A 67 -14.09 6.68 5.20
C PHE A 67 -15.26 5.75 5.59
N LYS A 68 -16.07 5.36 4.62
CA LYS A 68 -17.13 4.36 4.77
C LYS A 68 -16.48 2.97 4.67
N ASN A 69 -16.82 2.07 5.60
CA ASN A 69 -16.34 0.68 5.69
C ASN A 69 -15.00 0.47 6.42
N GLY A 70 -15.00 0.53 7.76
CA GLY A 70 -13.99 -0.10 8.62
C GLY A 70 -12.54 0.36 8.43
N ILE A 71 -12.32 1.45 7.71
CA ILE A 71 -11.03 2.11 7.56
C ILE A 71 -10.92 3.06 8.76
N ASP A 72 -10.10 2.66 9.73
CA ASP A 72 -9.81 3.49 10.90
C ASP A 72 -9.07 4.77 10.44
N PRO A 73 -9.69 5.95 10.59
CA PRO A 73 -9.08 7.22 10.20
C PRO A 73 -7.75 7.48 10.92
N GLU A 74 -7.52 6.90 12.10
CA GLU A 74 -6.27 7.03 12.83
C GLU A 74 -5.10 6.34 12.13
N ILE A 75 -5.34 5.23 11.43
CA ILE A 75 -4.30 4.53 10.66
C ILE A 75 -3.82 5.42 9.52
N ILE A 76 -4.75 6.11 8.86
CA ILE A 76 -4.44 7.06 7.78
C ILE A 76 -3.72 8.30 8.33
N ALA A 77 -4.21 8.86 9.44
CA ALA A 77 -3.57 10.02 10.07
C ALA A 77 -2.14 9.71 10.54
N LYS A 78 -1.90 8.50 11.06
CA LYS A 78 -0.54 8.02 11.42
C LYS A 78 0.34 7.85 10.18
N ALA A 79 -0.21 7.30 9.09
CA ALA A 79 0.54 7.14 7.83
C ALA A 79 0.94 8.50 7.22
N ILE A 80 0.03 9.49 7.20
CA ILE A 80 0.35 10.85 6.72
C ILE A 80 1.44 11.49 7.58
N LYS A 81 1.34 11.39 8.91
CA LYS A 81 2.39 11.91 9.82
C LYS A 81 3.76 11.24 9.65
N GLN A 82 3.82 10.02 9.14
CA GLN A 82 5.08 9.33 8.83
C GLN A 82 5.67 9.76 7.48
N ILE A 83 4.85 10.30 6.57
CA ILE A 83 5.29 10.81 5.26
C ILE A 83 5.75 12.28 5.38
N ASP A 84 5.07 13.08 6.21
CA ASP A 84 5.46 14.47 6.52
C ASP A 84 6.58 14.57 7.59
N GLY A 85 7.18 13.44 7.94
CA GLY A 85 8.32 13.32 8.87
C GLY A 85 9.65 13.33 8.15
#